data_AF-A0A2M7KJL1-F1
#
_entry.id   AF-A0A2M7KJL1-F1
#
_cell.length_a   1.000
_cell.length_b   1.000
_cell.length_c   1.000
_cell.angle_alpha   90.00
_cell.angle_beta   90.00
_cell.angle_gamma   90.00
#
_symmetry.space_group_name_H-M   'P 1'
#
loop_
_entity.id
_entity.type
_entity.pdbx_description
1 polymer ?
#
loop_
_entity_poly.entity_id
_entity_poly.type
_entity_poly.pdbx_seq_one_letter_code
_entity_poly.pdbx_strand_id
1 'polypeptide(L)'
;AELAQLPGLAGPYTPDYADPVYFSYVVEFRPQDLGLDVPVAHFKQAVQTALRAEGIGLGQWQTMPVPAQDVFQEKKGYGRGCPWTCPFGRDVEYRAEDYPETVKFIESHSYLSGVHPPNDMALMERYVEGMRKVVDNIDRVMEATGS
;
A
#
# COMPACT_ATOMS: atom_id res chain seq x y z
N ALA A 1 15.23 8.12 7.23
CA ALA A 1 15.38 9.48 7.77
C ALA A 1 14.83 10.53 6.79
N GLU A 2 15.22 10.49 5.51
CA GLU A 2 14.79 11.50 4.52
C GLU A 2 13.29 11.47 4.18
N LEU A 3 12.70 10.29 3.90
CA LEU A 3 11.28 10.16 3.57
C LEU A 3 10.37 10.71 4.68
N ALA A 4 10.78 10.56 5.95
CA ALA A 4 10.01 11.05 7.10
C ALA A 4 9.92 12.59 7.17
N GLN A 5 10.69 13.31 6.36
CA GLN A 5 10.63 14.77 6.24
C GLN A 5 9.66 15.22 5.14
N LEU A 6 9.09 14.30 4.35
CA LEU A 6 8.14 14.62 3.29
C LEU A 6 6.70 14.56 3.82
N PRO A 7 6.00 15.70 4.01
CA PRO A 7 4.60 15.66 4.36
C PRO A 7 3.83 14.93 3.25
N GLY A 8 2.88 14.08 3.63
CA GLY A 8 2.05 13.34 2.68
C GLY A 8 2.49 11.90 2.42
N LEU A 9 3.70 11.52 2.82
CA LEU A 9 4.23 10.17 2.68
C LEU A 9 4.89 9.71 3.98
N ALA A 10 4.75 8.43 4.32
CA ALA A 10 5.47 7.83 5.43
C ALA A 10 6.01 6.44 5.10
N GLY A 11 7.15 6.10 5.70
CA GLY A 11 7.71 4.77 5.66
C GLY A 11 7.09 3.84 6.71
N PRO A 12 7.46 2.54 6.71
CA PRO A 12 6.97 1.58 7.69
C PRO A 12 7.54 1.89 9.07
N TYR A 13 6.72 1.65 10.10
CA TYR A 13 7.16 1.73 11.49
C TYR A 13 8.21 0.64 11.78
N THR A 14 9.35 1.04 12.36
CA THR A 14 10.38 0.12 12.85
C THR A 14 10.43 0.20 14.37
N PRO A 15 10.07 -0.88 15.10
CA PRO A 15 10.22 -0.91 16.54
C PRO A 15 11.69 -0.87 16.98
N ASP A 16 11.98 -0.23 18.12
CA ASP A 16 13.35 -0.07 18.65
C ASP A 16 14.13 -1.39 18.89
N TYR A 17 13.41 -2.50 19.01
CA TYR A 17 14.00 -3.83 19.24
C TYR A 17 14.29 -4.62 17.96
N ALA A 18 14.00 -4.06 16.78
CA ALA A 18 14.06 -4.79 15.51
C ALA A 18 14.94 -4.07 14.47
N ASP A 19 15.68 -4.87 13.70
CA ASP A 19 16.39 -4.42 12.49
C ASP A 19 15.76 -5.09 11.26
N PRO A 20 14.89 -4.39 10.50
CA PRO A 20 14.08 -4.99 9.47
C PRO A 20 14.84 -5.21 8.16
N VAL A 21 14.65 -6.39 7.57
CA VAL A 21 15.04 -6.67 6.18
C VAL A 21 13.81 -6.53 5.28
N TYR A 22 13.82 -5.53 4.41
CA TYR A 22 12.69 -5.24 3.54
C TYR A 22 12.75 -6.06 2.23
N PHE A 23 11.80 -6.97 2.05
CA PHE A 23 11.53 -7.56 0.73
C PHE A 23 10.94 -6.50 -0.23
N SER A 24 10.08 -5.64 0.30
CA SER A 24 9.60 -4.41 -0.33
C SER A 24 9.45 -3.34 0.74
N TYR A 25 9.57 -2.07 0.36
CA TYR A 25 9.40 -0.95 1.27
C TYR A 25 7.97 -0.43 1.17
N VAL A 26 7.23 -0.50 2.28
CA VAL A 26 5.83 -0.08 2.31
C VAL A 26 5.76 1.42 2.53
N VAL A 27 5.07 2.13 1.64
CA VAL A 27 4.83 3.57 1.73
C VAL A 27 3.36 3.80 2.06
N GLU A 28 3.12 4.57 3.12
CA GLU A 28 1.82 5.08 3.52
C GLU A 28 1.59 6.47 2.92
N PHE A 29 0.37 6.72 2.45
CA PHE A 29 -0.07 7.97 1.86
C PHE A 29 -0.95 8.74 2.84
N ARG A 30 -0.60 10.01 3.10
CA ARG A 30 -1.14 10.82 4.20
C ARG A 30 -1.60 12.21 3.74
N PRO A 31 -2.69 12.34 2.96
CA PRO A 31 -3.16 13.65 2.48
C PRO A 31 -3.37 14.68 3.59
N GLN A 32 -3.71 14.23 4.81
CA GLN A 32 -3.87 15.09 5.99
C GLN A 32 -2.60 15.86 6.38
N ASP A 33 -1.42 15.31 6.13
CA ASP A 33 -0.14 15.98 6.43
C ASP A 33 0.09 17.19 5.52
N LEU A 34 -0.65 17.26 4.40
CA LEU A 34 -0.65 18.35 3.42
C LEU A 34 -1.90 19.25 3.55
N GLY A 35 -2.74 19.02 4.55
CA GLY A 35 -3.99 19.77 4.76
C GLY A 35 -5.08 19.48 3.71
N LEU A 36 -4.98 18.35 2.98
CA LEU A 36 -5.95 17.97 1.97
C LEU A 36 -7.08 17.13 2.59
N ASP A 37 -8.33 17.55 2.37
CA ASP A 37 -9.54 16.79 2.75
C ASP A 37 -10.07 16.03 1.53
N VAL A 38 -9.42 14.92 1.20
CA VAL A 38 -9.76 14.05 0.07
C VAL A 38 -9.72 12.58 0.49
N PRO A 39 -10.47 11.68 -0.18
CA PRO A 39 -10.33 10.25 0.05
C PRO A 39 -8.88 9.79 -0.17
N VAL A 40 -8.32 9.06 0.79
CA VAL A 40 -6.90 8.63 0.75
C VAL A 40 -6.60 7.80 -0.50
N ALA A 41 -7.55 6.96 -0.94
CA ALA A 41 -7.41 6.18 -2.18
C ALA A 41 -7.24 7.08 -3.43
N HIS A 42 -7.95 8.22 -3.48
CA HIS A 42 -7.84 9.17 -4.57
C HIS A 42 -6.46 9.87 -4.55
N PHE A 43 -6.03 10.34 -3.38
CA PHE A 43 -4.69 10.92 -3.22
C PHE A 43 -3.59 9.91 -3.58
N LYS A 44 -3.69 8.67 -3.10
CA LYS A 44 -2.76 7.58 -3.43
C LYS A 44 -2.65 7.38 -4.93
N GLN A 45 -3.80 7.27 -5.63
CA GLN A 45 -3.82 7.06 -7.08
C GLN A 45 -3.16 8.22 -7.84
N ALA A 46 -3.44 9.46 -7.46
CA ALA A 46 -2.85 10.66 -8.06
C ALA A 46 -1.31 10.67 -7.88
N VAL A 47 -0.84 10.47 -6.65
CA VAL A 47 0.59 10.44 -6.32
C VAL A 47 1.28 9.27 -7.00
N GLN A 48 0.70 8.07 -7.02
CA GLN A 48 1.27 6.92 -7.74
C GLN A 48 1.40 7.16 -9.24
N THR A 49 0.44 7.88 -9.84
CA THR A 49 0.47 8.24 -11.25
C THR A 49 1.62 9.21 -11.54
N ALA A 50 1.79 10.23 -10.71
CA ALA A 50 2.91 11.17 -10.81
C ALA A 50 4.27 10.48 -10.58
N LEU A 51 4.39 9.64 -9.55
CA LEU A 51 5.61 8.87 -9.26
C LEU A 51 5.99 7.94 -10.41
N ARG A 52 5.00 7.31 -11.06
CA ARG A 52 5.24 6.48 -12.25
C ARG A 52 5.84 7.29 -13.39
N ALA A 53 5.42 8.55 -13.58
CA ALA A 53 6.00 9.44 -14.59
C ALA A 53 7.45 9.82 -14.29
N GLU A 54 7.85 9.83 -13.01
CA GLU A 54 9.24 9.99 -12.56
C GLU A 54 10.05 8.67 -12.58
N GLY A 55 9.46 7.58 -13.07
CA GLY A 55 10.09 6.25 -13.12
C GLY A 55 10.03 5.47 -11.81
N ILE A 56 9.26 5.92 -10.82
CA ILE A 56 9.08 5.28 -9.52
C ILE A 56 7.80 4.45 -9.53
N GLY A 57 7.94 3.14 -9.73
CA GLY A 57 6.82 2.21 -9.71
C GLY A 57 6.47 1.74 -8.30
N LEU A 58 5.30 2.13 -7.78
CA LEU A 58 4.70 1.49 -6.61
C LEU A 58 3.64 0.48 -7.03
N GLY A 59 3.71 -0.72 -6.46
CA GLY A 59 2.75 -1.81 -6.66
C GLY A 59 1.76 -1.95 -5.51
N GLN A 60 0.73 -2.76 -5.73
CA GLN A 60 -0.22 -3.18 -4.71
C GLN A 60 -0.15 -4.70 -4.56
N TRP A 61 0.18 -5.20 -3.36
CA TRP A 61 0.28 -6.65 -3.13
C TRP A 61 -1.09 -7.32 -3.05
N GLN A 62 -2.02 -6.72 -2.31
CA GLN A 62 -3.41 -7.18 -2.17
C GLN A 62 -4.35 -5.98 -2.31
N THR A 63 -5.47 -6.19 -3.01
CA THR A 63 -6.52 -5.18 -3.23
C THR A 63 -7.74 -5.40 -2.35
N MET A 64 -7.78 -6.49 -1.60
CA MET A 64 -8.86 -6.84 -0.68
C MET A 64 -8.33 -7.67 0.49
N PRO A 65 -9.01 -7.67 1.65
CA PRO A 65 -8.70 -8.59 2.73
C PRO A 65 -8.75 -10.04 2.26
N VAL A 66 -7.90 -10.91 2.80
CA VAL A 66 -7.88 -12.34 2.46
C VAL A 66 -9.28 -12.99 2.56
N PRO A 67 -10.06 -12.75 3.62
CA PRO A 67 -11.43 -13.29 3.73
C PRO A 67 -12.39 -12.83 2.61
N ALA A 68 -12.12 -11.69 1.97
CA ALA A 68 -12.95 -11.16 0.90
C ALA A 68 -12.66 -11.81 -0.47
N GLN A 69 -11.58 -12.61 -0.59
CA GLN A 69 -11.23 -13.27 -1.84
C GLN A 69 -12.24 -14.38 -2.20
N ASP A 70 -12.46 -14.58 -3.49
CA ASP A 70 -13.43 -15.53 -4.04
C ASP A 70 -13.33 -16.95 -3.45
N VAL A 71 -12.11 -17.41 -3.16
CA VAL A 71 -11.87 -18.73 -2.54
C VAL A 71 -12.62 -18.89 -1.21
N PHE A 72 -12.75 -17.83 -0.43
CA PHE A 72 -13.47 -17.81 0.85
C PHE A 72 -14.95 -17.49 0.67
N GLN A 73 -15.27 -16.56 -0.22
CA GLN A 73 -16.67 -16.16 -0.50
C GLN A 73 -17.46 -17.31 -1.11
N GLU A 74 -16.87 -18.01 -2.08
CA GLU A 74 -17.46 -19.15 -2.75
C GLU A 74 -17.17 -20.48 -2.02
N LYS A 75 -16.36 -20.46 -0.95
CA LYS A 75 -15.92 -21.63 -0.18
C LYS A 75 -15.35 -22.75 -1.08
N LYS A 76 -14.58 -22.35 -2.10
CA LYS A 76 -13.98 -23.24 -3.11
C LYS A 76 -12.56 -23.61 -2.74
N GLY A 77 -12.41 -24.66 -1.94
CA GLY A 77 -11.11 -25.18 -1.53
C GLY A 77 -10.76 -26.45 -2.28
N TYR A 78 -10.07 -27.37 -1.62
CA TYR A 78 -9.68 -28.63 -2.26
C TYR A 78 -10.84 -29.64 -2.25
N GLY A 79 -10.98 -30.38 -3.35
CA GLY A 79 -12.00 -31.43 -3.47
C GLY A 79 -13.44 -30.90 -3.43
N ARG A 80 -14.30 -31.55 -2.65
CA ARG A 80 -15.77 -31.33 -2.63
C ARG A 80 -16.20 -30.24 -1.64
N GLY A 81 -15.53 -29.09 -1.65
CA GLY A 81 -15.81 -27.97 -0.73
C GLY A 81 -15.09 -28.05 0.63
N CYS A 82 -14.04 -28.88 0.75
CA CYS A 82 -13.18 -28.83 1.92
C CYS A 82 -12.29 -27.57 1.89
N PRO A 83 -11.93 -26.99 3.05
CA PRO A 83 -12.14 -27.51 4.40
C PRO A 83 -13.54 -27.27 5.00
N TRP A 84 -14.41 -26.47 4.39
CA TRP A 84 -15.71 -26.09 4.97
C TRP A 84 -16.68 -27.27 5.13
N THR A 85 -16.71 -28.20 4.17
CA THR A 85 -17.59 -29.38 4.20
C THR A 85 -16.94 -30.63 4.81
N CYS A 86 -15.67 -30.54 5.21
CA CYS A 86 -14.93 -31.65 5.82
C CYS A 86 -15.45 -31.95 7.25
N PRO A 87 -15.18 -33.13 7.85
CA PRO A 87 -15.74 -33.53 9.16
C PRO A 87 -15.49 -32.56 10.33
N PHE A 88 -14.40 -31.79 10.27
CA PHE A 88 -14.05 -30.75 11.26
C PHE A 88 -14.22 -29.32 10.71
N GLY A 89 -14.84 -29.20 9.54
CA GLY A 89 -15.18 -27.93 8.93
C GLY A 89 -16.19 -27.15 9.78
N ARG A 90 -16.24 -25.85 9.55
CA ARG A 90 -17.22 -24.96 10.18
C ARG A 90 -17.89 -24.15 9.09
N ASP A 91 -19.16 -23.85 9.30
CA ASP A 91 -19.81 -22.82 8.51
C ASP A 91 -19.35 -21.45 9.03
N VAL A 92 -18.62 -20.74 8.18
CA VAL A 92 -18.02 -19.44 8.49
C VAL A 92 -18.53 -18.45 7.47
N GLU A 93 -18.96 -17.28 7.95
CA GLU A 93 -19.23 -16.12 7.12
C GLU A 93 -17.96 -15.26 7.09
N TYR A 94 -17.52 -14.85 5.90
CA TYR A 94 -16.34 -14.04 5.72
C TYR A 94 -16.75 -12.66 5.23
N ARG A 95 -16.73 -11.68 6.11
CA ARG A 95 -17.09 -10.30 5.78
C ARG A 95 -15.84 -9.43 5.74
N ALA A 96 -15.70 -8.63 4.69
CA ALA A 96 -14.51 -7.77 4.53
C ALA A 96 -14.48 -6.68 5.62
N GLU A 97 -15.65 -6.18 5.97
CA GLU A 97 -15.90 -5.17 7.00
C GLU A 97 -15.49 -5.61 8.41
N ASP A 98 -15.32 -6.90 8.66
CA ASP A 98 -14.78 -7.41 9.92
C ASP A 98 -13.27 -7.09 10.08
N TYR A 99 -12.61 -6.61 9.01
CA TYR A 99 -11.18 -6.30 8.96
C TYR A 99 -10.92 -4.83 8.58
N PRO A 100 -11.43 -3.86 9.36
CA PRO A 100 -11.38 -2.44 8.99
C PRO A 100 -9.95 -1.90 8.85
N GLU A 101 -9.01 -2.36 9.68
CA GLU A 101 -7.60 -1.95 9.57
C GLU A 101 -6.92 -2.50 8.32
N THR A 102 -7.30 -3.70 7.86
CA THR A 102 -6.83 -4.24 6.58
C THR A 102 -7.36 -3.43 5.41
N VAL A 103 -8.64 -3.05 5.45
CA VAL A 103 -9.25 -2.18 4.43
C VAL A 103 -8.53 -0.84 4.37
N LYS A 104 -8.38 -0.17 5.51
CA LYS A 104 -7.62 1.10 5.60
C LYS A 104 -6.20 0.95 5.07
N PHE A 105 -5.48 -0.11 5.45
CA PHE A 105 -4.13 -0.35 4.98
C PHE A 105 -4.07 -0.50 3.46
N ILE A 106 -4.99 -1.27 2.86
CA ILE A 106 -5.07 -1.43 1.40
C ILE A 106 -5.33 -0.10 0.70
N GLU A 107 -6.21 0.72 1.26
CA GLU A 107 -6.53 2.04 0.71
C GLU A 107 -5.34 3.00 0.78
N SER A 108 -4.60 3.01 1.90
CA SER A 108 -3.58 4.02 2.20
C SER A 108 -2.14 3.60 1.96
N HIS A 109 -1.84 2.34 1.60
CA HIS A 109 -0.45 1.88 1.41
C HIS A 109 -0.17 1.38 0.00
N SER A 110 1.10 1.42 -0.39
CA SER A 110 1.63 0.72 -1.56
C SER A 110 3.08 0.29 -1.36
N TYR A 111 3.57 -0.56 -2.26
CA TYR A 111 4.82 -1.29 -2.11
C TYR A 111 5.84 -0.79 -3.13
N LEU A 112 6.95 -0.27 -2.64
CA LEU A 112 8.12 0.05 -3.43
C LEU A 112 9.03 -1.18 -3.50
N SER A 113 9.29 -1.67 -4.71
CA SER A 113 10.24 -2.76 -4.96
C SER A 113 11.65 -2.21 -5.21
N GLY A 114 12.64 -3.10 -5.32
CA GLY A 114 14.00 -2.71 -5.67
C GLY A 114 14.79 -2.02 -4.55
N VAL A 115 14.33 -2.16 -3.30
CA VAL A 115 15.01 -1.62 -2.10
C VAL A 115 16.08 -2.56 -1.53
N HIS A 116 16.41 -3.62 -2.26
CA HIS A 116 17.38 -4.65 -1.88
C HIS A 116 18.48 -4.75 -2.94
N PRO A 117 19.62 -5.41 -2.63
CA PRO A 117 20.68 -5.66 -3.59
C PRO A 117 20.16 -6.27 -4.92
N PRO A 118 20.80 -5.94 -6.07
CA PRO A 118 22.07 -5.21 -6.21
C PRO A 118 21.96 -3.68 -6.14
N ASN A 119 20.77 -3.13 -5.88
CA ASN A 119 20.60 -1.69 -5.73
C ASN A 119 21.23 -1.20 -4.43
N ASP A 120 21.75 0.02 -4.47
CA ASP A 120 22.44 0.66 -3.36
C ASP A 120 21.73 1.95 -2.92
N MET A 121 22.38 2.68 -2.02
CA MET A 121 21.85 3.93 -1.48
C MET A 121 21.67 5.02 -2.53
N ALA A 122 22.42 5.01 -3.64
CA ALA A 122 22.26 6.00 -4.69
C ALA A 122 20.89 5.87 -5.38
N LEU A 123 20.34 4.66 -5.50
CA LEU A 123 18.97 4.48 -5.97
C LEU A 123 17.94 4.96 -4.92
N MET A 124 18.18 4.69 -3.63
CA MET A 124 17.27 5.09 -2.56
C MET A 124 17.16 6.62 -2.47
N GLU A 125 18.28 7.32 -2.64
CA GLU A 125 18.33 8.79 -2.71
C GLU A 125 17.50 9.31 -3.89
N ARG A 126 17.62 8.71 -5.08
CA ARG A 126 16.80 9.08 -6.25
C ARG A 126 15.31 8.82 -6.05
N TYR A 127 14.94 7.77 -5.34
CA TYR A 127 13.54 7.54 -4.98
C TYR A 127 13.00 8.67 -4.10
N VAL A 128 13.76 9.08 -3.09
CA VAL A 128 13.38 10.20 -2.22
C VAL A 128 13.31 11.51 -3.01
N GLU A 129 14.25 11.77 -3.93
CA GLU A 129 14.23 12.96 -4.79
C GLU A 129 12.96 13.02 -5.65
N GLY A 130 12.60 11.91 -6.30
CA GLY A 130 11.37 11.85 -7.10
C GLY A 130 10.10 11.98 -6.24
N MET A 131 10.09 11.37 -5.05
CA MET A 131 8.99 11.54 -4.09
C MET A 131 8.86 12.99 -3.64
N ARG A 132 9.97 13.66 -3.32
CA ARG A 132 10.00 15.07 -2.94
C ARG A 132 9.44 15.94 -4.07
N LYS A 133 9.91 15.73 -5.31
CA LYS A 133 9.42 16.47 -6.48
C LYS A 133 7.90 16.36 -6.64
N VAL A 134 7.33 15.17 -6.45
CA VAL A 134 5.88 14.95 -6.54
C VAL A 134 5.14 15.67 -5.42
N VAL A 135 5.61 15.54 -4.17
CA VAL A 135 5.01 16.21 -3.00
C VAL A 135 5.07 17.73 -3.13
N ASP A 136 6.21 18.29 -3.57
CA ASP A 136 6.39 19.74 -3.78
C ASP A 136 5.47 20.31 -4.88
N ASN A 137 4.87 19.45 -5.71
CA ASN A 137 3.93 19.81 -6.78
C ASN A 137 2.52 19.24 -6.54
N ILE A 138 2.14 18.97 -5.29
CA ILE A 138 0.93 18.20 -5.00
C ILE A 138 -0.34 18.81 -5.57
N ASP A 139 -0.49 20.13 -5.57
CA ASP A 139 -1.66 20.81 -6.13
C ASP A 139 -1.87 20.42 -7.61
N ARG A 140 -0.78 20.46 -8.41
CA ARG A 140 -0.80 20.08 -9.82
C ARG A 140 -1.09 18.60 -10.02
N VAL A 141 -0.59 17.75 -9.12
CA VAL A 141 -0.82 16.29 -9.15
C VAL A 141 -2.30 15.98 -8.91
N MET A 142 -2.91 16.67 -7.95
CA MET A 142 -4.33 16.52 -7.62
C MET A 142 -5.23 17.08 -8.73
N GLU A 143 -4.90 18.24 -9.30
CA GLU A 143 -5.62 18.83 -10.45
C GLU A 143 -5.63 17.90 -11.67
N ALA A 144 -4.48 17.31 -12.01
CA ALA A 144 -4.34 16.43 -13.17
C ALA A 144 -5.13 15.11 -13.06
N THR A 145 -5.51 14.72 -11.84
CA THR A 145 -6.26 13.46 -11.57
C THR A 145 -7.76 13.71 -11.41
N GLY A 146 -8.18 14.97 -11.23
CA GLY A 146 -9.59 15.37 -11.09
C GLY A 146 -10.37 15.54 -12.40
N SER A 147 -9.86 15.07 -13.55
CA SER A 147 -10.53 15.10 -14.86
C SER A 147 -11.12 13.76 -15.27
#